data_AF-N9FB96-F1
#
_entry.id   AF-N9FB96-F1
#
_cell.length_a   1.000
_cell.length_b   1.000
_cell.length_c   1.000
_cell.angle_alpha   90.00
_cell.angle_beta   90.00
_cell.angle_gamma   90.00
#
_symmetry.space_group_name_H-M   'P 1'
#
loop_
_entity.id
_entity.type
_entity.pdbx_description
1 polymer ?
#
loop_
_entity_poly.entity_id
_entity_poly.type
_entity_poly.pdbx_seq_one_letter_code
_entity_poly.pdbx_strand_id
1 'polypeptide(L)'
;MILEDTNIHLFHVINSLATKYPIIDQIAIFLADDLNTFFISFLVFLLVVQWKTYHQIFTKTLFIVLVSLVLSDLIEFFYHHPRPFQLDLGHKLIGHGLSSSFPSQHTLTMVVIGFTYLFAGFKWIGYIGLSTSLIVGLSRVYVGVHFPFDVVGSFLIGFILVLSTRYLLKELAIRIRRIKPLQVMD
;
A
#
# COMPACT_ATOMS: atom_id res chain seq x y z
N MET A 1 5.14 2.16 -25.54
CA MET A 1 6.37 2.92 -25.86
C MET A 1 6.50 4.07 -24.88
N ILE A 2 5.90 5.25 -25.10
CA ILE A 2 6.16 6.46 -24.27
C ILE A 2 6.05 6.24 -22.75
N LEU A 3 4.97 5.63 -22.26
CA LEU A 3 4.79 5.39 -20.81
C LEU A 3 5.83 4.44 -20.22
N GLU A 4 6.16 3.38 -20.95
CA GLU A 4 7.14 2.38 -20.52
C GLU A 4 8.55 2.97 -20.52
N ASP A 5 8.92 3.67 -21.59
CA ASP A 5 10.20 4.36 -21.71
C ASP A 5 10.37 5.40 -20.58
N THR A 6 9.29 6.10 -20.23
CA THR A 6 9.27 7.06 -19.10
C THR A 6 9.46 6.34 -17.77
N ASN A 7 8.79 5.20 -17.58
CA ASN A 7 8.86 4.41 -16.34
C ASN A 7 10.30 3.88 -16.11
N ILE A 8 10.93 3.35 -17.16
CA ILE A 8 12.32 2.89 -17.16
C ILE A 8 13.28 4.06 -16.95
N HIS A 9 13.08 5.19 -17.62
CA HIS A 9 13.92 6.38 -17.43
C HIS A 9 13.88 6.87 -15.97
N LEU A 10 12.68 7.01 -15.39
CA LEU A 10 12.52 7.43 -14.00
C LEU A 10 13.13 6.42 -13.03
N PHE A 11 13.00 5.12 -13.32
CA PHE A 11 13.69 4.08 -12.56
C PHE A 11 15.21 4.29 -12.58
N HIS A 12 15.82 4.49 -13.74
CA HIS A 12 17.26 4.71 -13.84
C HIS A 12 17.73 5.98 -13.12
N VAL A 13 16.96 7.07 -13.17
CA VAL A 13 17.28 8.30 -12.43
C VAL A 13 17.43 8.01 -10.94
N ILE A 14 16.51 7.24 -10.36
CA ILE A 14 16.50 6.93 -8.93
C ILE A 14 17.55 5.85 -8.60
N ASN A 15 17.54 4.75 -9.33
CA ASN A 15 18.37 3.58 -9.06
C ASN A 15 19.85 3.78 -9.43
N SER A 16 20.20 4.75 -10.29
CA SER A 16 21.61 5.07 -10.59
C SER A 16 22.41 5.57 -9.38
N LEU A 17 21.74 5.88 -8.26
CA LEU A 17 22.36 6.22 -6.98
C LEU A 17 22.63 5.01 -6.10
N ALA A 18 22.03 3.86 -6.38
CA ALA A 18 22.27 2.62 -5.67
C ALA A 18 23.74 2.20 -5.82
N THR A 19 24.31 1.57 -4.79
CA THR A 19 25.72 1.11 -4.70
C THR A 19 26.78 2.22 -4.63
N LYS A 20 26.41 3.50 -4.82
CA LYS A 20 27.35 4.62 -4.71
C LYS A 20 27.64 5.02 -3.27
N TYR A 21 26.67 4.85 -2.38
CA TYR A 21 26.74 5.33 -0.99
C TYR A 21 26.20 4.26 -0.03
N PRO A 22 27.06 3.43 0.60
CA PRO A 22 26.63 2.30 1.41
C PRO A 22 25.65 2.64 2.54
N ILE A 23 25.79 3.81 3.15
CA ILE A 23 24.88 4.29 4.21
C ILE A 23 23.48 4.55 3.63
N ILE A 24 23.39 5.16 2.44
CA ILE A 24 22.11 5.41 1.77
C ILE A 24 21.48 4.09 1.34
N ASP A 25 22.27 3.14 0.84
CA ASP A 25 21.80 1.80 0.48
C ASP A 25 21.17 1.10 1.69
N GLN A 26 21.84 1.10 2.86
CA GLN A 26 21.31 0.49 4.08
C GLN A 26 20.01 1.16 4.55
N ILE A 27 19.96 2.50 4.52
CA ILE A 27 18.74 3.24 4.85
C ILE A 27 17.62 2.87 3.88
N ALA A 28 17.90 2.82 2.57
CA ALA A 28 16.89 2.48 1.57
C ALA A 28 16.37 1.05 1.72
N ILE A 29 17.24 0.09 2.06
CA ILE A 29 16.85 -1.30 2.36
C ILE A 29 15.91 -1.34 3.57
N PHE A 30 16.28 -0.67 4.67
CA PHE A 30 15.43 -0.59 5.86
C PHE A 30 14.07 0.05 5.57
N LEU A 31 14.06 1.16 4.84
CA LEU A 31 12.83 1.86 4.46
C LEU A 31 11.96 1.02 3.52
N ALA A 32 12.57 0.17 2.68
CA ALA A 32 11.88 -0.70 1.74
C ALA A 32 11.18 -1.89 2.41
N ASP A 33 11.85 -2.57 3.34
CA ASP A 33 11.38 -3.86 3.89
C ASP A 33 10.87 -3.75 5.34
N ASP A 34 11.55 -2.99 6.20
CA ASP A 34 11.28 -2.99 7.64
C ASP A 34 10.25 -1.93 8.07
N LEU A 35 10.24 -0.76 7.42
CA LEU A 35 9.42 0.39 7.85
C LEU A 35 7.92 0.08 7.89
N ASN A 36 7.43 -0.74 6.95
CA ASN A 36 6.04 -1.23 6.97
C ASN A 36 5.73 -1.98 8.27
N THR A 37 6.61 -2.89 8.66
CA THR A 37 6.48 -3.71 9.86
C THR A 37 6.43 -2.85 11.12
N PHE A 38 7.29 -1.83 11.20
CA PHE A 38 7.26 -0.87 12.32
C PHE A 38 5.94 -0.11 12.39
N PHE A 39 5.44 0.39 11.26
CA PHE A 39 4.18 1.14 11.24
C PHE A 39 2.98 0.25 11.61
N ILE A 40 2.90 -0.96 11.05
CA ILE A 40 1.84 -1.92 11.38
C ILE A 40 1.91 -2.32 12.86
N SER A 41 3.11 -2.58 13.39
CA SER A 41 3.32 -2.89 14.81
C SER A 41 2.86 -1.74 15.71
N PHE A 42 3.11 -0.49 15.33
CA PHE A 42 2.59 0.68 16.02
C PHE A 42 1.05 0.73 16.03
N LEU A 43 0.39 0.40 14.90
CA LEU A 43 -1.08 0.34 14.85
C LEU A 43 -1.65 -0.78 15.73
N VAL A 44 -0.98 -1.94 15.78
CA VAL A 44 -1.34 -3.04 16.69
C VAL A 44 -1.17 -2.62 18.14
N PHE A 45 -0.07 -1.93 18.48
CA PHE A 45 0.12 -1.36 19.80
C PHE A 45 -1.01 -0.39 20.18
N LEU A 46 -1.39 0.52 19.30
CA LEU A 46 -2.53 1.43 19.52
C LEU A 46 -3.85 0.66 19.72
N LEU A 47 -4.07 -0.41 18.95
CA LEU A 47 -5.23 -1.28 19.10
C LEU A 47 -5.29 -1.89 20.50
N VAL A 48 -4.17 -2.44 20.99
CA VAL A 48 -4.11 -3.12 22.28
C VAL A 48 -4.30 -2.12 23.43
N VAL A 49 -3.61 -0.98 23.39
CA VAL A 49 -3.65 0.02 24.47
C VAL A 49 -4.97 0.80 24.48
N GLN A 50 -5.55 1.04 23.30
CA GLN A 50 -6.75 1.88 23.14
C GLN A 50 -7.87 1.15 22.38
N TRP A 51 -8.18 -0.08 22.81
CA TRP A 51 -9.17 -0.97 22.19
C TRP A 51 -10.49 -0.27 21.84
N LYS A 52 -11.12 0.41 22.80
CA LYS A 52 -12.43 1.06 22.61
C LYS A 52 -12.42 2.09 21.46
N THR A 53 -11.28 2.73 21.22
CA THR A 53 -11.09 3.72 20.16
C THR A 53 -10.80 3.07 18.81
N TYR A 54 -9.90 2.07 18.77
CA TYR A 54 -9.33 1.58 17.51
C TYR A 54 -9.91 0.27 16.98
N HIS A 55 -10.60 -0.55 17.78
CA HIS A 55 -11.05 -1.88 17.34
C HIS A 55 -11.87 -1.85 16.03
N GLN A 56 -12.84 -0.93 15.90
CA GLN A 56 -13.69 -0.88 14.70
C GLN A 56 -12.92 -0.45 13.45
N ILE A 57 -12.03 0.54 13.57
CA ILE A 57 -11.23 0.99 12.43
C ILE A 57 -10.19 -0.06 12.06
N PHE A 58 -9.59 -0.73 13.03
CA PHE A 58 -8.65 -1.81 12.79
C PHE A 58 -9.30 -2.98 12.04
N THR A 59 -10.49 -3.44 12.46
CA THR A 59 -11.21 -4.52 11.76
C THR A 59 -11.56 -4.14 10.32
N LYS A 60 -11.99 -2.88 10.09
CA LYS A 60 -12.25 -2.38 8.74
C LYS A 60 -10.97 -2.34 7.90
N THR A 61 -9.89 -1.83 8.45
CA THR A 61 -8.58 -1.78 7.79
C THR A 61 -8.10 -3.18 7.44
N LEU A 62 -8.17 -4.13 8.37
CA LEU A 62 -7.80 -5.53 8.14
C LEU A 62 -8.59 -6.13 6.99
N PHE A 63 -9.91 -5.93 6.96
CA PHE A 63 -10.75 -6.40 5.86
C PHE A 63 -10.30 -5.81 4.51
N ILE A 64 -10.08 -4.49 4.43
CA ILE A 64 -9.68 -3.85 3.15
C ILE A 64 -8.27 -4.27 2.74
N VAL A 65 -7.34 -4.44 3.70
CA VAL A 65 -6.01 -4.98 3.42
C VAL A 65 -6.12 -6.37 2.81
N LEU A 66 -6.88 -7.29 3.40
CA LEU A 66 -7.08 -8.64 2.84
C LEU A 66 -7.67 -8.59 1.43
N VAL A 67 -8.66 -7.74 1.19
CA VAL A 67 -9.22 -7.53 -0.17
C VAL A 67 -8.16 -6.98 -1.13
N SER A 68 -7.30 -6.06 -0.67
CA SER A 68 -6.22 -5.51 -1.49
C SER A 68 -5.17 -6.54 -1.87
N LEU A 69 -4.88 -7.52 -0.99
CA LEU A 69 -3.97 -8.61 -1.30
C LEU A 69 -4.54 -9.51 -2.40
N VAL A 70 -5.80 -9.94 -2.24
CA VAL A 70 -6.50 -10.72 -3.26
C VAL A 70 -6.56 -9.96 -4.59
N LEU A 71 -6.84 -8.66 -4.55
CA LEU A 71 -6.86 -7.82 -5.75
C LEU A 71 -5.48 -7.74 -6.41
N SER A 72 -4.41 -7.60 -5.62
CA SER A 72 -3.03 -7.60 -6.11
C SER A 72 -2.70 -8.91 -6.83
N ASP A 73 -3.05 -10.05 -6.21
CA ASP A 73 -2.81 -11.38 -6.79
C ASP A 73 -3.62 -11.59 -8.08
N LEU A 74 -4.87 -11.10 -8.12
CA LEU A 74 -5.68 -11.12 -9.34
C LEU A 74 -5.09 -10.25 -10.44
N ILE A 75 -4.61 -9.05 -10.12
CA ILE A 75 -3.94 -8.18 -11.08
C ILE A 75 -2.69 -8.87 -11.62
N GLU A 76 -1.86 -9.46 -10.77
CA GLU A 76 -0.68 -10.22 -11.18
C GLU A 76 -1.04 -11.40 -12.10
N PHE A 77 -2.12 -12.12 -11.80
CA PHE A 77 -2.58 -13.24 -12.63
C PHE A 77 -2.95 -12.82 -14.05
N PHE A 78 -3.62 -11.68 -14.22
CA PHE A 78 -4.04 -11.18 -15.54
C PHE A 78 -3.00 -10.28 -16.22
N TYR A 79 -2.13 -9.64 -15.45
CA TYR A 79 -1.12 -8.69 -15.91
C TYR A 79 0.18 -8.91 -15.14
N HIS A 80 1.00 -9.82 -15.66
CA HIS A 80 2.35 -10.02 -15.14
C HIS A 80 3.28 -8.94 -15.69
N HIS A 81 3.76 -8.05 -14.82
CA HIS A 81 4.72 -7.01 -15.16
C HIS A 81 6.10 -7.42 -14.63
N PRO A 82 7.11 -7.66 -15.49
CA PRO A 82 8.43 -8.05 -15.02
C PRO A 82 9.05 -6.93 -14.16
N ARG A 83 9.84 -7.32 -13.16
CA ARG A 83 10.59 -6.39 -12.29
C ARG A 83 11.83 -5.86 -13.00
N PRO A 84 12.38 -4.70 -12.58
CA PRO A 84 13.58 -4.14 -13.19
C PRO A 84 14.74 -5.15 -13.28
N PHE A 85 15.01 -5.87 -12.19
CA PHE A 85 16.09 -6.87 -12.16
C PHE A 85 15.84 -8.10 -13.05
N GLN A 86 14.60 -8.39 -13.44
CA GLN A 86 14.30 -9.49 -14.39
C GLN A 86 14.62 -9.09 -15.84
N LEU A 87 14.71 -7.79 -16.09
CA LEU A 87 15.08 -7.19 -17.36
C LEU A 87 16.55 -6.74 -17.40
N ASP A 88 17.35 -7.16 -16.42
CA ASP A 88 18.73 -6.72 -16.22
C ASP A 88 18.89 -5.19 -16.13
N LEU A 89 17.87 -4.51 -15.59
CA LEU A 89 17.87 -3.06 -15.40
C LEU A 89 18.36 -2.67 -14.00
N GLY A 90 19.42 -1.86 -13.96
CA GLY A 90 19.90 -1.22 -12.74
C GLY A 90 20.54 -2.18 -11.73
N HIS A 91 20.60 -1.74 -10.47
CA HIS A 91 21.17 -2.49 -9.35
C HIS A 91 20.09 -3.01 -8.43
N LYS A 92 20.09 -4.32 -8.18
CA LYS A 92 19.23 -4.96 -7.17
C LYS A 92 19.96 -5.06 -5.84
N LEU A 93 19.42 -4.41 -4.81
CA LEU A 93 20.04 -4.36 -3.47
C LEU A 93 19.44 -5.37 -2.47
N ILE A 94 18.27 -5.94 -2.76
CA ILE A 94 17.58 -6.90 -1.89
C ILE A 94 17.19 -8.18 -2.63
N GLY A 95 17.08 -9.28 -1.89
CA GLY A 95 16.58 -10.55 -2.41
C GLY A 95 15.08 -10.46 -2.70
N HIS A 96 14.65 -10.92 -3.88
CA HIS A 96 13.23 -10.98 -4.23
C HIS A 96 12.94 -12.13 -5.18
N GLY A 97 11.77 -12.76 -5.04
CA GLY A 97 11.27 -13.78 -5.97
C GLY A 97 10.81 -13.20 -7.31
N LEU A 98 10.44 -14.10 -8.24
CA LEU A 98 10.06 -13.78 -9.62
C LEU A 98 8.58 -13.33 -9.79
N SER A 99 7.90 -12.95 -8.71
CA SER A 99 6.53 -12.43 -8.79
C SER A 99 6.47 -11.09 -9.52
N SER A 100 5.29 -10.74 -10.01
CA SER A 100 5.02 -9.48 -10.73
C SER A 100 5.50 -8.26 -9.94
N SER A 101 5.93 -7.25 -10.68
CA SER A 101 6.30 -5.92 -10.17
C SER A 101 5.07 -5.07 -9.87
N PHE A 102 3.97 -5.25 -10.62
CA PHE A 102 2.78 -4.42 -10.51
C PHE A 102 1.61 -5.16 -9.86
N PRO A 103 0.90 -4.53 -8.89
CA PRO A 103 1.29 -3.34 -8.14
C PRO A 103 2.33 -3.67 -7.06
N SER A 104 2.94 -2.64 -6.46
CA SER A 104 3.79 -2.83 -5.27
C SER A 104 2.94 -3.17 -4.05
N GLN A 105 2.91 -4.44 -3.63
CA GLN A 105 2.13 -4.90 -2.47
C GLN A 105 2.52 -4.19 -1.16
N HIS A 106 3.81 -3.89 -0.96
CA HIS A 106 4.29 -3.12 0.20
C HIS A 106 3.72 -1.70 0.22
N THR A 107 3.71 -1.04 -0.94
CA THR A 107 3.12 0.29 -1.10
C THR A 107 1.60 0.24 -0.96
N LEU A 108 0.93 -0.69 -1.65
CA LEU A 108 -0.52 -0.83 -1.68
C LEU A 108 -1.09 -1.05 -0.28
N THR A 109 -0.47 -1.92 0.51
CA THR A 109 -0.89 -2.19 1.89
C THR A 109 -0.90 -0.91 2.73
N MET A 110 0.19 -0.14 2.67
CA MET A 110 0.30 1.11 3.43
C MET A 110 -0.63 2.21 2.93
N VAL A 111 -0.83 2.29 1.61
CA VAL A 111 -1.81 3.21 0.98
C VAL A 111 -3.21 2.93 1.51
N VAL A 112 -3.62 1.65 1.50
CA VAL A 112 -4.94 1.21 1.97
C VAL A 112 -5.13 1.56 3.45
N ILE A 113 -4.12 1.29 4.29
CA ILE A 113 -4.14 1.67 5.70
C ILE A 113 -4.28 3.19 5.83
N GLY A 114 -3.42 3.96 5.16
CA GLY A 114 -3.39 5.42 5.21
C GLY A 114 -4.74 6.05 4.84
N PHE A 115 -5.31 5.68 3.69
CA PHE A 115 -6.62 6.20 3.28
C PHE A 115 -7.75 5.74 4.20
N THR A 116 -7.72 4.51 4.70
CA THR A 116 -8.75 4.00 5.62
C THR A 116 -8.80 4.83 6.90
N TYR A 117 -7.64 5.09 7.53
CA TYR A 117 -7.56 5.93 8.72
C TYR A 117 -7.89 7.40 8.44
N LEU A 118 -7.40 7.94 7.31
CA LEU A 118 -7.68 9.31 6.90
C LEU A 118 -9.19 9.56 6.76
N PHE A 119 -9.90 8.69 6.06
CA PHE A 119 -11.34 8.81 5.81
C PHE A 119 -12.20 8.48 7.03
N ALA A 120 -11.66 7.75 8.01
CA ALA A 120 -12.30 7.51 9.29
C ALA A 120 -12.12 8.69 10.28
N GLY A 121 -11.38 9.74 9.92
CA GLY A 121 -11.17 10.92 10.74
C GLY A 121 -9.89 10.90 11.58
N PHE A 122 -9.13 9.80 11.57
CA PHE A 122 -7.81 9.69 12.21
C PHE A 122 -6.73 10.32 11.31
N LYS A 123 -6.88 11.62 11.04
CA LYS A 123 -6.12 12.35 10.01
C LYS A 123 -4.61 12.20 10.15
N TRP A 124 -4.08 12.32 11.37
CA TRP A 124 -2.64 12.18 11.63
C TRP A 124 -2.12 10.79 11.25
N ILE A 125 -2.78 9.72 11.70
CA ILE A 125 -2.40 8.35 11.33
C ILE A 125 -2.51 8.15 9.82
N GLY A 126 -3.56 8.69 9.20
CA GLY A 126 -3.76 8.62 7.76
C GLY A 126 -2.65 9.31 6.97
N TYR A 127 -2.28 10.55 7.33
CA TYR A 127 -1.20 11.28 6.67
C TYR A 127 0.15 10.60 6.87
N ILE A 128 0.47 10.17 8.10
CA ILE A 128 1.71 9.43 8.38
C ILE A 128 1.75 8.15 7.52
N GLY A 129 0.65 7.38 7.47
CA GLY A 129 0.57 6.16 6.66
C GLY A 129 0.80 6.41 5.16
N LEU A 130 0.21 7.48 4.59
CA LEU A 130 0.40 7.84 3.18
C LEU A 130 1.80 8.40 2.88
N SER A 131 2.39 9.14 3.81
CA SER A 131 3.79 9.58 3.69
C SER A 131 4.73 8.38 3.77
N THR A 132 4.51 7.47 4.70
CA THR A 132 5.26 6.21 4.81
C THR A 132 5.11 5.37 3.56
N SER A 133 3.91 5.25 2.97
CA SER A 133 3.72 4.47 1.73
C SER A 133 4.49 5.05 0.55
N LEU A 134 4.60 6.38 0.46
CA LEU A 134 5.41 7.04 -0.56
C LEU A 134 6.91 6.77 -0.33
N ILE A 135 7.39 6.90 0.91
CA ILE A 135 8.79 6.63 1.26
C ILE A 135 9.14 5.18 0.93
N VAL A 136 8.34 4.22 1.40
CA VAL A 136 8.51 2.79 1.13
C VAL A 136 8.50 2.54 -0.37
N GLY A 137 7.53 3.09 -1.11
CA GLY A 137 7.46 2.93 -2.56
C GLY A 137 8.71 3.43 -3.28
N LEU A 138 9.17 4.64 -2.97
CA LEU A 138 10.39 5.20 -3.56
C LEU A 138 11.65 4.42 -3.17
N SER A 139 11.75 3.96 -1.91
CA SER A 139 12.84 3.09 -1.47
C SER A 139 12.83 1.76 -2.21
N ARG A 140 11.65 1.20 -2.51
CA ARG A 140 11.51 -0.03 -3.31
C ARG A 140 11.95 0.17 -4.78
N VAL A 141 11.75 1.36 -5.34
CA VAL A 141 12.33 1.74 -6.64
C VAL A 141 13.84 1.85 -6.55
N TYR A 142 14.34 2.53 -5.51
CA TYR A 142 15.78 2.69 -5.27
C TYR A 142 16.52 1.35 -5.16
N VAL A 143 15.99 0.39 -4.40
CA VAL A 143 16.62 -0.94 -4.21
C VAL A 143 16.47 -1.89 -5.41
N GLY A 144 15.84 -1.45 -6.50
CA GLY A 144 15.86 -2.17 -7.77
C GLY A 144 14.75 -3.21 -7.97
N VAL A 145 13.69 -3.19 -7.16
CA VAL A 145 12.66 -4.25 -7.20
C VAL A 145 11.30 -3.81 -7.76
N HIS A 146 11.08 -2.51 -7.93
CA HIS A 146 9.85 -1.95 -8.50
C HIS A 146 10.15 -0.75 -9.40
N PHE A 147 9.23 -0.46 -10.30
CA PHE A 147 9.23 0.76 -11.10
C PHE A 147 8.40 1.88 -10.43
N PRO A 148 8.67 3.15 -10.75
CA PRO A 148 7.87 4.28 -10.26
C PRO A 148 6.35 4.14 -10.51
N PHE A 149 5.94 3.61 -11.65
CA PHE A 149 4.51 3.44 -11.94
C PHE A 149 3.87 2.29 -11.15
N ASP A 150 4.63 1.34 -10.62
CA ASP A 150 4.10 0.35 -9.67
C ASP A 150 3.66 1.03 -8.37
N VAL A 151 4.42 2.04 -7.93
CA VAL A 151 4.11 2.87 -6.75
C VAL A 151 2.87 3.71 -7.03
N VAL A 152 2.85 4.46 -8.14
CA VAL A 152 1.70 5.30 -8.52
C VAL A 152 0.43 4.46 -8.68
N GLY A 153 0.51 3.31 -9.35
CA GLY A 153 -0.60 2.38 -9.48
C GLY A 153 -1.12 1.88 -8.15
N SER A 154 -0.23 1.58 -7.20
CA SER A 154 -0.61 1.19 -5.83
C SER A 154 -1.40 2.29 -5.11
N PHE A 155 -1.01 3.56 -5.28
CA PHE A 155 -1.77 4.70 -4.74
C PHE A 155 -3.16 4.82 -5.37
N LEU A 156 -3.27 4.70 -6.68
CA LEU A 156 -4.54 4.79 -7.40
C LEU A 156 -5.48 3.63 -7.04
N ILE A 157 -4.98 2.39 -7.08
CA ILE A 157 -5.73 1.17 -6.73
C ILE A 157 -6.20 1.26 -5.28
N GLY A 158 -5.30 1.59 -4.35
CA GLY A 158 -5.64 1.69 -2.93
C GLY A 158 -6.67 2.79 -2.65
N PHE A 159 -6.55 3.96 -3.28
CA PHE A 159 -7.54 5.04 -3.17
C PHE A 159 -8.93 4.58 -3.64
N ILE A 160 -9.02 4.00 -4.84
CA ILE A 160 -10.28 3.54 -5.43
C ILE A 160 -10.90 2.42 -4.58
N LEU A 161 -10.07 1.48 -4.10
CA LEU A 161 -10.53 0.37 -3.27
C LEU A 161 -11.13 0.86 -1.95
N VAL A 162 -10.45 1.76 -1.24
CA VAL A 162 -10.93 2.30 0.04
C VAL A 162 -12.19 3.14 -0.18
N LEU A 163 -12.22 3.98 -1.22
CA LEU A 163 -13.40 4.79 -1.56
C LEU A 163 -14.62 3.91 -1.89
N SER A 164 -14.42 2.91 -2.75
CA SER A 164 -15.46 1.94 -3.13
C SER A 164 -15.98 1.19 -1.91
N THR A 165 -15.08 0.67 -1.06
CA THR A 165 -15.49 -0.07 0.14
C THR A 165 -16.27 0.81 1.10
N ARG A 166 -15.84 2.06 1.30
CA ARG A 166 -16.56 3.03 2.14
C ARG A 166 -17.97 3.29 1.62
N TYR A 167 -18.11 3.49 0.31
CA TYR A 167 -19.41 3.70 -0.33
C TYR A 167 -20.32 2.48 -0.16
N LEU A 168 -19.83 1.28 -0.47
CA LEU A 168 -20.58 0.03 -0.36
C LEU A 168 -21.02 -0.27 1.09
N LEU A 169 -20.14 -0.08 2.07
CA LEU A 169 -20.48 -0.27 3.49
C LEU A 169 -21.57 0.71 3.95
N LYS A 170 -21.53 1.96 3.47
CA LYS A 170 -22.56 2.96 3.78
C LYS A 170 -23.91 2.57 3.17
N GLU A 171 -23.92 2.17 1.91
CA GLU A 171 -25.15 1.74 1.21
C GLU A 171 -25.76 0.49 1.85
N LEU A 172 -24.93 -0.50 2.20
CA LEU A 172 -25.39 -1.71 2.89
C LEU A 172 -26.00 -1.38 4.25
N ALA A 173 -25.38 -0.50 5.03
CA ALA A 173 -25.91 -0.06 6.32
C ALA A 173 -27.27 0.65 6.18
N ILE A 174 -27.45 1.47 5.15
CA ILE A 174 -28.73 2.12 4.84
C ILE A 174 -29.80 1.08 4.48
N ARG A 175 -29.47 0.11 3.62
CA ARG A 175 -30.40 -0.97 3.21
C ARG A 175 -30.82 -1.84 4.40
N ILE A 176 -29.88 -2.25 5.25
CA ILE A 176 -30.18 -3.04 6.45
C ILE A 176 -31.11 -2.28 7.40
N ARG A 177 -30.88 -0.98 7.61
CA ARG A 177 -31.77 -0.12 8.42
C ARG A 177 -33.17 0.04 7.83
N ARG A 178 -33.32 -0.03 6.51
CA ARG A 178 -34.64 -0.01 5.85
C ARG A 178 -35.39 -1.34 5.98
N ILE A 179 -34.68 -2.47 6.04
CA ILE A 179 -35.27 -3.82 6.16
C ILE A 179 -35.68 -4.14 7.60
N LYS A 180 -34.99 -3.59 8.61
CA LYS A 180 -35.47 -3.60 9.99
C LYS A 180 -36.34 -2.35 10.22
N PRO A 181 -37.67 -2.37 10.01
CA PRO A 181 -38.50 -1.30 10.54
C PRO A 181 -38.24 -1.19 12.03
N LEU A 182 -38.16 0.03 12.55
CA LEU A 182 -38.09 0.32 13.97
C LEU A 182 -39.25 -0.41 14.66
N GLN A 183 -39.01 -1.61 15.20
CA GLN A 183 -39.78 -2.12 16.32
C GLN A 183 -39.37 -1.30 17.55
N VAL A 184 -39.78 -0.03 17.54
CA VAL A 184 -39.98 0.75 18.74
C VAL A 184 -41.49 0.73 18.92
N MET A 185 -41.98 -0.36 19.51
CA MET A 185 -43.29 -0.37 20.13
C MET A 185 -43.08 0.11 21.56
N ASP A 186 -43.73 1.24 21.84
CA ASP A 186 -44.26 1.77 23.12
C ASP A 186 -43.62 1.33 24.45
#